data_AF-A0A5N9D1F5-F1
#
_entry.id   AF-A0A5N9D1F5-F1
#
_cell.length_a   1.000
_cell.length_b   1.000
_cell.length_c   1.000
_cell.angle_alpha   90.00
_cell.angle_beta   90.00
_cell.angle_gamma   90.00
#
_symmetry.space_group_name_H-M   'P 1'
#
loop_
_entity.id
_entity.type
_entity.pdbx_description
1 polymer ?
#
loop_
_entity_poly.entity_id
_entity_poly.type
_entity_poly.pdbx_seq_one_letter_code
_entity_poly.pdbx_strand_id
1 'polypeptide(L)'
;MQRKVAPADPWDGRTLEWATSSPPPPHDFDEIPQVEYRDDFWFKKYPETVAEYYGHGDDDPAVPSGAQLDGTVDEENVPVISGGAYGAEATESEHGHGKIHLPDQSYYPFILSIGLAIFGIAFLTDGLVLFAGAPFFIWGLLGWSMEPVNDPEPETP
;
A
#
# COMPACT_ATOMS: atom_id res chain seq x y z
N MET A 1 -33.73 3.63 12.41
CA MET A 1 -32.73 4.68 12.08
C MET A 1 -32.39 4.56 10.61
N GLN A 2 -32.57 5.60 9.80
CA GLN A 2 -32.05 5.64 8.42
C GLN A 2 -30.61 6.15 8.47
N ARG A 3 -29.64 5.39 7.95
CA ARG A 3 -28.25 5.84 7.80
C ARG A 3 -28.16 6.73 6.55
N LYS A 4 -27.57 7.91 6.69
CA LYS A 4 -27.20 8.76 5.56
C LYS A 4 -25.87 8.26 4.98
N VAL A 5 -25.72 8.31 3.66
CA VAL A 5 -24.45 8.06 2.98
C VAL A 5 -23.48 9.18 3.37
N ALA A 6 -22.22 8.83 3.65
CA ALA A 6 -21.18 9.79 3.97
C ALA A 6 -20.64 10.45 2.69
N PRO A 7 -20.31 11.75 2.70
CA PRO A 7 -19.50 12.35 1.65
C PRO A 7 -18.08 11.78 1.66
N ALA A 8 -17.28 12.07 0.62
CA ALA A 8 -15.87 11.69 0.52
C ALA A 8 -15.04 12.21 1.71
N ASP A 9 -15.18 13.51 2.02
CA ASP A 9 -14.48 14.17 3.12
C ASP A 9 -15.47 14.76 4.15
N PRO A 10 -15.99 13.95 5.08
CA PRO A 10 -16.97 14.40 6.07
C PRO A 10 -16.37 15.27 7.19
N TRP A 11 -15.05 15.31 7.33
CA TRP A 11 -14.36 15.96 8.46
C TRP A 11 -13.41 17.07 8.06
N ASP A 12 -13.30 17.37 6.76
CA ASP A 12 -12.27 18.25 6.21
C ASP A 12 -10.86 17.71 6.54
N GLY A 13 -10.61 16.45 6.21
CA GLY A 13 -9.37 15.74 6.50
C GLY A 13 -8.16 16.24 5.71
N ARG A 14 -6.94 15.93 6.17
CA ARG A 14 -5.69 16.51 5.62
C ARG A 14 -4.97 15.64 4.60
N THR A 15 -5.23 14.35 4.66
CA THR A 15 -4.44 13.28 4.04
C THR A 15 -5.22 12.61 2.91
N LEU A 16 -4.53 11.81 2.07
CA LEU A 16 -5.06 11.31 0.80
C LEU A 16 -6.26 10.36 0.94
N GLU A 17 -6.48 9.72 2.09
CA GLU A 17 -7.66 8.86 2.30
C GLU A 17 -8.98 9.63 2.22
N TRP A 18 -8.95 10.96 2.37
CA TRP A 18 -10.11 11.84 2.22
C TRP A 18 -10.28 12.38 0.79
N ALA A 19 -9.33 12.08 -0.10
CA ALA A 19 -9.38 12.45 -1.52
C ALA A 19 -10.15 11.42 -2.37
N THR A 20 -10.49 10.25 -1.82
CA THR A 20 -11.24 9.19 -2.50
C THR A 20 -12.71 9.16 -2.06
N SER A 21 -13.55 8.40 -2.78
CA SER A 21 -14.98 8.27 -2.46
C SER A 21 -15.24 7.53 -1.14
N SER A 22 -16.46 7.60 -0.64
CA SER A 22 -16.89 6.85 0.55
C SER A 22 -18.02 5.86 0.20
N PRO A 23 -17.77 4.54 0.19
CA PRO A 23 -16.47 3.87 0.39
C PRO A 23 -15.49 4.10 -0.78
N PRO A 24 -14.18 3.86 -0.57
CA PRO A 24 -13.20 3.88 -1.66
C PRO A 24 -13.50 2.81 -2.71
N PRO A 25 -13.14 3.02 -3.98
CA PRO A 25 -13.17 1.95 -4.98
C PRO A 25 -12.12 0.87 -4.64
N PRO A 26 -12.25 -0.36 -5.16
CA PRO A 26 -11.28 -1.44 -4.90
C PRO A 26 -9.84 -1.12 -5.31
N HIS A 27 -9.67 -0.17 -6.24
CA HIS A 27 -8.39 0.29 -6.73
C HIS A 27 -7.90 1.61 -6.09
N ASP A 28 -8.60 2.09 -5.04
CA ASP A 28 -8.34 3.30 -4.26
C ASP A 28 -8.40 4.64 -5.05
N PHE A 29 -7.51 4.84 -6.03
CA PHE A 29 -7.40 6.06 -6.83
C PHE A 29 -7.46 5.75 -8.33
N ASP A 30 -8.26 6.52 -9.08
CA ASP A 30 -8.34 6.39 -10.54
C ASP A 30 -7.03 6.78 -11.25
N GLU A 31 -6.25 7.66 -10.63
CA GLU A 31 -4.93 8.11 -11.07
C GLU A 31 -3.97 8.21 -9.88
N ILE A 32 -2.68 7.97 -10.09
CA ILE A 32 -1.68 8.06 -9.01
C ILE A 32 -1.55 9.53 -8.55
N PRO A 33 -1.86 9.85 -7.28
CA PRO A 33 -1.76 11.22 -6.80
C PRO A 33 -0.30 11.66 -6.70
N GLN A 34 0.01 12.84 -7.25
CA GLN A 34 1.30 13.49 -7.05
C GLN A 34 1.32 14.14 -5.66
N VAL A 35 2.34 13.84 -4.86
CA VAL A 35 2.48 14.25 -3.45
C VAL A 35 3.75 15.06 -3.28
N GLU A 36 3.61 16.34 -2.95
CA GLU A 36 4.74 17.25 -2.72
C GLU A 36 4.99 17.48 -1.21
N TYR A 37 3.92 17.41 -0.42
CA TYR A 37 3.96 17.70 1.01
C TYR A 37 3.38 16.54 1.83
N ARG A 38 3.66 16.54 3.15
CA ARG A 38 3.09 15.52 4.05
C ARG A 38 1.56 15.54 4.07
N ASP A 39 0.97 16.74 4.06
CA ASP A 39 -0.48 16.98 4.06
C ASP A 39 -0.95 17.49 2.70
N ASP A 40 -0.54 16.82 1.63
CA ASP A 40 -0.74 17.29 0.25
C ASP A 40 -2.20 17.56 -0.12
N PHE A 41 -3.13 16.71 0.32
CA PHE A 41 -4.56 16.93 0.12
C PHE A 41 -5.07 18.19 0.84
N TRP A 42 -4.54 18.50 2.03
CA TRP A 42 -4.84 19.75 2.72
C TRP A 42 -4.37 20.97 1.93
N PHE A 43 -3.13 20.96 1.44
CA PHE A 43 -2.58 22.09 0.70
C PHE A 43 -3.22 22.27 -0.68
N LYS A 44 -3.72 21.20 -1.30
CA LYS A 44 -4.57 21.28 -2.50
C LYS A 44 -5.89 22.01 -2.21
N LYS A 45 -6.45 21.87 -1.01
CA LYS A 45 -7.66 22.60 -0.58
C LYS A 45 -7.35 24.02 -0.10
N TYR A 46 -6.23 24.19 0.61
CA TYR A 46 -5.82 25.42 1.30
C TYR A 46 -4.35 25.81 0.98
N PRO A 47 -4.03 26.22 -0.26
CA PRO A 47 -2.65 26.49 -0.68
C PRO A 47 -1.96 27.61 0.11
N GLU A 48 -2.72 28.57 0.63
CA GLU A 48 -2.23 29.68 1.45
C GLU A 48 -1.56 29.22 2.74
N THR A 49 -1.95 28.04 3.26
CA THR A 49 -1.37 27.48 4.48
C THR A 49 0.02 26.90 4.26
N VAL A 50 0.45 26.68 3.01
CA VAL A 50 1.81 26.20 2.71
C VAL A 50 2.86 27.15 3.25
N ALA A 51 2.69 28.47 3.04
CA ALA A 51 3.64 29.47 3.52
C ALA A 51 3.70 29.56 5.05
N GLU A 52 2.62 29.24 5.75
CA GLU A 52 2.62 29.17 7.21
C GLU A 52 3.40 27.95 7.72
N TYR A 53 3.15 26.77 7.12
CA TYR A 53 3.73 25.49 7.54
C TYR A 53 5.17 25.27 7.06
N TYR A 54 5.54 25.83 5.90
CA TYR A 54 6.82 25.63 5.23
C TYR A 54 7.53 26.94 4.84
N GLY A 55 6.91 28.10 5.00
CA GLY A 55 7.45 29.40 4.57
C GLY A 55 8.16 30.21 5.66
N HIS A 56 8.58 29.60 6.77
CA HIS A 56 9.47 30.26 7.73
C HIS A 56 10.93 30.21 7.26
N GLY A 57 11.29 31.21 6.46
CA GLY A 57 12.63 31.79 6.26
C GLY A 57 13.88 30.92 6.47
N ASP A 58 14.53 30.66 5.34
CA ASP A 58 15.98 30.65 5.12
C ASP A 58 16.88 29.53 5.67
N ASP A 59 16.43 28.62 6.55
CA ASP A 59 17.30 27.53 7.06
C ASP A 59 16.73 26.09 6.99
N ASP A 60 15.48 25.91 6.53
CA ASP A 60 14.88 24.56 6.45
C ASP A 60 14.62 24.18 4.98
N PRO A 61 15.50 23.38 4.35
CA PRO A 61 15.20 22.88 3.02
C PRO A 61 13.91 22.07 3.16
N ALA A 62 12.92 22.36 2.30
CA ALA A 62 11.79 21.47 2.09
C ALA A 62 12.29 20.03 2.18
N VAL A 63 11.92 19.32 3.26
CA VAL A 63 12.43 17.95 3.49
C VAL A 63 12.12 17.21 2.19
N PRO A 64 13.15 16.83 1.41
CA PRO A 64 12.89 16.23 0.13
C PRO A 64 12.04 15.00 0.40
N SER A 65 10.92 14.89 -0.30
CA SER A 65 10.13 13.66 -0.31
C SER A 65 11.05 12.54 -0.76
N GLY A 66 11.55 11.78 0.20
CA GLY A 66 12.68 10.85 0.04
C GLY A 66 14.01 11.49 0.44
N ALA A 67 14.64 10.96 1.47
CA ALA A 67 16.01 11.29 1.84
C ALA A 67 16.91 11.33 0.58
N GLN A 68 17.30 12.53 0.17
CA GLN A 68 18.31 12.69 -0.87
C GLN A 68 19.62 12.24 -0.23
N LEU A 69 19.98 10.98 -0.47
CA LEU A 69 21.26 10.41 -0.04
C LEU A 69 22.37 11.29 -0.64
N ASP A 70 23.00 12.11 0.20
CA ASP A 70 24.28 12.74 -0.13
C ASP A 70 25.22 11.61 -0.55
N GLY A 71 25.89 11.79 -1.69
CA GLY A 71 26.64 10.76 -2.42
C GLY A 71 27.91 10.25 -1.73
N THR A 72 27.90 10.15 -0.41
CA THR A 72 29.00 9.66 0.43
C THR A 72 28.62 8.41 1.23
N VAL A 73 27.56 7.70 0.82
CA VAL A 73 27.19 6.42 1.44
C VAL A 73 27.87 5.28 0.70
N ASP A 74 28.74 4.55 1.41
CA ASP A 74 29.31 3.30 0.94
C ASP A 74 28.18 2.35 0.51
N GLU A 75 28.22 1.91 -0.74
CA GLU A 75 27.21 1.09 -1.43
C GLU A 75 26.88 -0.24 -0.71
N GLU A 76 27.70 -0.61 0.28
CA GLU A 76 27.56 -1.83 1.07
C GLU A 76 26.48 -1.75 2.19
N ASN A 77 26.00 -0.54 2.56
CA ASN A 77 25.16 -0.38 3.76
C ASN A 77 23.83 0.38 3.56
N VAL A 78 23.27 0.39 2.35
CA VAL A 78 21.92 0.93 2.12
C VAL A 78 20.88 -0.08 2.62
N PRO A 79 20.01 0.26 3.59
CA PRO A 79 18.88 -0.60 3.92
C PRO A 79 17.96 -0.65 2.69
N VAL A 80 17.74 -1.87 2.18
CA VAL A 80 16.78 -2.13 1.10
C VAL A 80 15.38 -1.87 1.66
N ILE A 81 14.92 -0.63 1.57
CA ILE A 81 13.51 -0.28 1.74
C ILE A 81 12.83 -0.64 0.42
N SER A 82 12.25 -1.82 0.39
CA SER A 82 11.31 -2.25 -0.64
C SER A 82 10.07 -1.34 -0.61
N GLY A 83 10.04 -0.29 -1.45
CA GLY A 83 8.81 0.45 -1.72
C GLY A 83 8.98 1.97 -1.84
N GLY A 84 9.65 2.44 -2.90
CA GLY A 84 9.70 3.86 -3.21
C GLY A 84 10.36 4.11 -4.55
N ALA A 85 9.56 4.15 -5.62
CA ALA A 85 10.03 4.51 -6.94
C ALA A 85 10.35 6.02 -6.97
N TYR A 86 11.65 6.35 -7.00
CA TYR A 86 12.14 7.69 -7.28
C TYR A 86 12.35 7.83 -8.80
N GLY A 87 11.76 8.87 -9.36
CA GLY A 87 11.87 9.19 -10.78
C GLY A 87 11.10 10.47 -11.07
N ALA A 88 11.73 11.61 -10.82
CA ALA A 88 11.19 12.91 -11.15
C ALA A 88 11.32 13.18 -12.65
N GLU A 89 10.18 13.22 -13.36
CA GLU A 89 10.00 14.06 -14.54
C GLU A 89 8.57 14.63 -14.51
N ALA A 90 8.47 15.94 -14.27
CA ALA A 90 7.23 16.69 -14.49
C ALA A 90 6.93 16.67 -15.99
N THR A 91 6.12 15.70 -16.43
CA THR A 91 5.49 15.68 -17.75
C THR A 91 4.00 15.88 -17.57
N GLU A 92 3.54 17.00 -18.13
CA GLU A 92 2.14 17.38 -18.21
C GLU A 92 1.37 16.34 -19.06
N SER A 93 0.46 15.63 -18.42
CA SER A 93 -0.79 15.05 -18.95
C SER A 93 -0.78 14.39 -20.34
N GLU A 94 -0.57 13.07 -20.36
CA GLU A 94 -1.31 12.13 -21.21
C GLU A 94 -1.20 10.71 -20.64
N HIS A 95 -1.70 10.49 -19.41
CA HIS A 95 -1.66 9.16 -18.80
C HIS A 95 -2.87 8.35 -19.27
N GLY A 96 -2.65 7.64 -20.38
CA GLY A 96 -3.62 6.72 -20.96
C GLY A 96 -4.16 5.74 -19.94
N HIS A 97 -5.41 5.33 -20.15
CA HIS A 97 -6.15 4.32 -19.39
C HIS A 97 -5.41 2.96 -19.36
N GLY A 98 -4.31 2.87 -18.61
CA GLY A 98 -3.72 1.59 -18.22
C GLY A 98 -4.78 0.87 -17.39
N LYS A 99 -5.14 -0.35 -17.80
CA LYS A 99 -6.08 -1.18 -17.02
C LYS A 99 -5.54 -1.25 -15.59
N ILE A 100 -6.32 -0.82 -14.61
CA ILE A 100 -5.91 -0.90 -13.21
C ILE A 100 -5.92 -2.37 -12.81
N HIS A 101 -4.74 -2.92 -12.49
CA HIS A 101 -4.59 -4.32 -12.10
C HIS A 101 -4.87 -4.47 -10.61
N LEU A 102 -5.91 -5.24 -10.28
CA LEU A 102 -6.19 -5.67 -8.91
C LEU A 102 -5.54 -7.03 -8.69
N PRO A 103 -4.96 -7.28 -7.51
CA PRO A 103 -4.45 -8.61 -7.18
C PRO A 103 -5.61 -9.60 -7.07
N ASP A 104 -5.36 -10.83 -7.50
CA ASP A 104 -6.33 -11.92 -7.37
C ASP A 104 -6.47 -12.38 -5.90
N GLN A 105 -7.61 -12.99 -5.59
CA GLN A 105 -7.87 -13.52 -4.24
C GLN A 105 -7.14 -14.85 -4.03
N SER A 106 -6.35 -14.96 -2.96
CA SER A 106 -5.68 -16.20 -2.56
C SER A 106 -6.31 -16.85 -1.32
N TYR A 107 -6.54 -18.16 -1.37
CA TYR A 107 -7.04 -18.94 -0.23
C TYR A 107 -5.92 -19.49 0.67
N TYR A 108 -4.68 -19.49 0.20
CA TYR A 108 -3.58 -20.17 0.89
C TYR A 108 -3.13 -19.51 2.19
N PRO A 109 -3.13 -18.16 2.35
CA PRO A 109 -2.86 -17.54 3.65
C PRO A 109 -3.83 -18.01 4.74
N PHE A 110 -5.11 -18.18 4.40
CA PHE A 110 -6.11 -18.70 5.33
C PHE A 110 -5.83 -20.17 5.71
N ILE A 111 -5.55 -21.03 4.73
CA ILE A 111 -5.21 -22.45 4.96
C ILE A 111 -3.94 -22.58 5.82
N LEU A 112 -2.91 -21.76 5.52
CA LEU A 112 -1.67 -21.73 6.28
C LEU A 112 -1.92 -21.34 7.75
N SER A 113 -2.81 -20.37 7.99
CA SER A 113 -3.19 -19.95 9.33
C SER A 113 -3.86 -21.07 10.15
N ILE A 114 -4.64 -21.95 9.50
CA ILE A 114 -5.21 -23.14 10.15
C ILE A 114 -4.09 -24.08 10.61
N GLY A 115 -3.09 -24.34 9.76
CA GLY A 115 -1.93 -25.15 10.13
C GLY A 115 -1.15 -24.57 11.32
N LEU A 116 -0.87 -23.26 11.30
CA LEU A 116 -0.21 -22.55 12.39
C LEU A 116 -1.02 -22.57 13.70
N ALA A 117 -2.34 -22.39 13.61
CA ALA A 117 -3.21 -22.47 14.79
C ALA A 117 -3.17 -23.86 15.43
N ILE A 118 -3.21 -24.93 14.63
CA ILE A 118 -3.11 -26.30 15.13
C ILE A 118 -1.74 -26.57 15.74
N PHE A 119 -0.64 -26.04 15.18
CA PHE A 119 0.68 -26.13 15.79
C PHE A 119 0.75 -25.39 17.14
N GLY A 120 0.13 -24.22 17.26
CA GLY A 120 -0.01 -23.51 18.54
C GLY A 120 -0.75 -24.35 19.57
N ILE A 121 -1.82 -25.04 19.19
CA ILE A 121 -2.55 -25.97 20.07
C ILE A 121 -1.67 -27.17 20.45
N ALA A 122 -0.95 -27.76 19.48
CA ALA A 122 -0.07 -28.90 19.72
C ALA A 122 1.04 -28.57 20.72
N PHE A 123 1.62 -27.37 20.63
CA PHE A 123 2.63 -26.89 21.56
C PHE A 123 2.13 -26.85 23.02
N LEU A 124 0.83 -26.55 23.22
CA LEU A 124 0.21 -26.44 24.55
C LEU A 124 -0.32 -27.76 25.11
N THR A 125 -0.50 -28.78 24.27
CA THR A 125 -1.27 -29.99 24.63
C THR A 125 -0.43 -31.25 24.49
N ASP A 126 -0.29 -31.77 23.27
CA ASP A 126 0.43 -32.99 22.97
C ASP A 126 1.08 -32.93 21.58
N GLY A 127 2.26 -33.55 21.47
CA GLY A 127 3.05 -33.58 20.24
C GLY A 127 2.35 -34.30 19.07
N LEU A 128 1.39 -35.20 19.32
CA LEU A 128 0.66 -35.89 18.25
C LEU A 128 -0.28 -34.96 17.48
N VAL A 129 -0.78 -33.88 18.10
CA VAL A 129 -1.62 -32.87 17.44
C VAL A 129 -0.85 -32.15 16.33
N LEU A 130 0.48 -32.12 16.41
CA LEU A 130 1.34 -31.54 15.37
C LEU A 130 1.11 -32.20 14.01
N PHE A 131 0.90 -33.52 13.98
CA PHE A 131 0.65 -34.24 12.72
C PHE A 131 -0.67 -33.81 12.06
N ALA A 132 -1.65 -33.32 12.83
CA ALA A 132 -2.90 -32.80 12.27
C ALA A 132 -2.73 -31.42 11.60
N GLY A 133 -1.79 -30.59 12.08
CA GLY A 133 -1.49 -29.28 11.50
C GLY A 133 -0.57 -29.35 10.28
N ALA A 134 0.32 -30.35 10.24
CA ALA A 134 1.30 -30.54 9.17
C ALA A 134 0.73 -30.53 7.74
N PRO A 135 -0.38 -31.25 7.40
CA PRO A 135 -0.91 -31.23 6.04
C PRO A 135 -1.40 -29.84 5.61
N PHE A 136 -2.08 -29.09 6.49
CA PHE A 136 -2.54 -27.73 6.18
C PHE A 136 -1.39 -26.75 6.04
N PHE A 137 -0.36 -26.88 6.88
CA PHE A 137 0.83 -26.04 6.80
C PHE A 137 1.62 -26.28 5.51
N ILE A 138 1.88 -27.54 5.17
CA ILE A 138 2.61 -27.91 3.94
C ILE A 138 1.80 -27.52 2.71
N TRP A 139 0.50 -27.83 2.67
CA TRP A 139 -0.37 -27.48 1.54
C TRP A 139 -0.53 -25.96 1.40
N GLY A 140 -0.69 -25.24 2.51
CA GLY A 140 -0.76 -23.78 2.52
C GLY A 140 0.51 -23.15 1.94
N LEU A 141 1.69 -23.59 2.38
CA LEU A 141 2.96 -23.06 1.87
C LEU A 141 3.24 -23.44 0.42
N LEU A 142 3.13 -24.72 0.07
CA LEU A 142 3.44 -25.19 -1.28
C LEU A 142 2.43 -24.69 -2.30
N GLY A 143 1.15 -24.68 -1.92
CA GLY A 143 0.08 -24.16 -2.76
C GLY A 143 0.23 -22.66 -3.02
N TRP A 144 0.55 -21.88 -1.97
CA TRP A 144 0.83 -20.46 -2.14
C TRP A 144 2.07 -20.21 -3.01
N SER A 145 3.12 -21.00 -2.83
CA SER A 145 4.36 -20.88 -3.62
C SER A 145 4.18 -21.18 -5.11
N MET A 146 3.13 -21.92 -5.48
CA MET A 146 2.85 -22.30 -6.87
C MET A 146 1.68 -21.51 -7.47
N GLU A 147 1.07 -20.60 -6.71
CA GLU A 147 -0.03 -19.77 -7.17
C GLU A 147 0.47 -18.73 -8.20
N PRO A 148 -0.17 -18.61 -9.37
CA PRO A 148 0.17 -17.57 -10.33
C PRO A 148 -0.16 -16.19 -9.76
N VAL A 149 0.61 -15.18 -10.14
CA VAL A 149 0.42 -13.81 -9.62
C VAL A 149 -0.80 -13.11 -10.24
N ASN A 150 -1.14 -13.44 -11.49
CA ASN A 150 -2.30 -12.92 -12.21
C ASN A 150 -2.81 -13.96 -13.22
N ASP A 151 -4.12 -13.95 -13.51
CA ASP A 151 -4.67 -14.66 -14.67
C ASP A 151 -4.09 -14.11 -15.99
N PRO A 152 -3.88 -14.96 -17.03
CA PRO A 152 -3.51 -14.48 -18.35
C PRO A 152 -4.60 -13.56 -18.89
N GLU A 153 -4.23 -12.42 -19.50
CA GLU A 153 -5.22 -11.51 -20.09
C GLU A 153 -6.19 -12.28 -21.00
N PRO A 154 -7.50 -11.98 -20.95
CA PRO A 154 -8.44 -12.60 -21.86
C PRO A 154 -7.97 -12.31 -23.29
N GLU A 155 -7.63 -13.37 -24.04
CA GLU A 155 -7.18 -13.21 -25.42
C GLU A 155 -8.24 -12.40 -26.17
N THR A 156 -7.85 -11.21 -26.61
CA THR A 156 -8.71 -10.39 -27.45
C THR A 156 -9.00 -11.18 -28.73
N PRO A 157 -10.27 -11.39 -29.11
CA PRO A 157 -10.61 -12.09 -30.33
C PRO A 157 -10.15 -11.35 -31.60
#